data_AF-A0A2V6LV31-F1
#
_entry.id   AF-A0A2V6LV31-F1
#
_cell.length_a   1.000
_cell.length_b   1.000
_cell.length_c   1.000
_cell.angle_alpha   90.00
_cell.angle_beta   90.00
_cell.angle_gamma   90.00
#
_symmetry.space_group_name_H-M   'P 1'
#
loop_
_entity.id
_entity.type
_entity.pdbx_description
1 polymer ?
#
loop_
_entity_poly.entity_id
_entity_poly.type
_entity_poly.pdbx_seq_one_letter_code
_entity_poly.pdbx_strand_id
1 'polypeptide(L)'
;MGCGIVYNGKTMLLFGGKNDTTFFKNTWEWDGKHWTQRQDIGPAARAFAALAYDSTRQRAVLFGGPGQSLFGDTREQSFQAPVG
;
A
#
# COMPACT_ATOMS: atom_id res chain seq x y z
N MET A 1 2.48 2.61 -13.17
CA MET A 1 1.00 2.66 -13.20
C MET A 1 0.41 1.61 -12.26
N GLY A 2 -0.85 1.77 -11.84
CA GLY A 2 -1.57 0.77 -11.04
C GLY A 2 -1.15 0.67 -9.57
N CYS A 3 -0.63 1.74 -8.96
CA CYS A 3 -0.48 1.77 -7.51
C CYS A 3 -1.86 1.90 -6.83
N GLY A 4 -1.97 1.35 -5.61
CA GLY A 4 -3.12 1.57 -4.74
C GLY A 4 -2.83 2.73 -3.79
N ILE A 5 -3.87 3.53 -3.48
CA ILE A 5 -3.76 4.64 -2.54
C ILE A 5 -4.97 4.70 -1.60
N VAL A 6 -4.74 4.96 -0.32
CA VAL A 6 -5.79 5.19 0.68
C VAL A 6 -5.38 6.29 1.64
N TYR A 7 -6.35 7.00 2.21
CA TYR A 7 -6.15 8.06 3.19
C TYR A 7 -6.96 7.79 4.45
N ASN A 8 -6.34 7.93 5.62
CA ASN A 8 -7.01 7.68 6.90
C ASN A 8 -7.54 8.95 7.59
N GLY A 9 -7.53 10.11 6.91
CA GLY A 9 -7.84 11.41 7.53
C GLY A 9 -6.61 12.15 8.06
N LYS A 10 -5.43 11.54 8.03
CA LYS A 10 -4.15 12.14 8.45
C LYS A 10 -2.99 11.77 7.54
N THR A 11 -2.83 10.49 7.26
CA THR A 11 -1.73 9.90 6.49
C THR A 11 -2.27 9.23 5.24
N MET A 12 -1.60 9.46 4.12
CA MET A 12 -1.88 8.76 2.86
C MET A 12 -0.91 7.59 2.72
N LEU A 13 -1.44 6.40 2.43
CA LEU A 13 -0.65 5.21 2.16
C LEU A 13 -0.71 4.90 0.68
N LEU A 14 0.46 4.71 0.08
CA LEU A 14 0.63 4.23 -1.29
C LEU A 14 1.28 2.85 -1.24
N PHE A 15 0.79 1.92 -2.05
CA PHE A 15 1.41 0.61 -2.20
C PHE A 15 1.51 0.19 -3.67
N GLY A 16 2.68 -0.39 -3.99
CA GLY A 16 2.90 -1.17 -5.20
C GLY A 16 2.78 -0.38 -6.50
N GLY A 17 2.25 -1.04 -7.53
CA GLY A 17 2.27 -0.57 -8.91
C GLY A 17 3.36 -1.26 -9.73
N LYS A 18 3.47 -0.89 -11.00
CA LYS A 18 4.48 -1.43 -11.92
C LYS A 18 4.99 -0.39 -12.90
N ASN A 19 6.20 -0.60 -13.39
CA ASN A 19 6.62 -0.05 -14.68
C ASN A 19 6.43 -1.14 -15.78
N ASP A 20 7.17 -1.07 -16.88
CA ASP A 20 7.03 -2.01 -17.99
C ASP A 20 7.65 -3.38 -17.71
N THR A 21 8.60 -3.46 -16.78
CA THR A 21 9.40 -4.67 -16.53
C THR A 21 9.29 -5.19 -15.09
N THR A 22 8.84 -4.37 -14.15
CA THR A 22 8.95 -4.61 -12.71
C THR A 22 7.66 -4.24 -11.99
N PHE A 23 7.23 -5.14 -11.10
CA PHE A 23 6.24 -4.85 -10.07
C PHE A 23 6.95 -4.35 -8.81
N PHE A 24 6.38 -3.36 -8.15
CA PHE A 24 6.87 -2.81 -6.89
C PHE A 24 6.10 -3.40 -5.71
N LYS A 25 6.79 -3.55 -4.57
CA LYS A 25 6.20 -3.95 -3.28
C LYS A 25 6.35 -2.88 -2.19
N ASN A 26 6.92 -1.73 -2.54
CA ASN A 26 7.20 -0.69 -1.58
C ASN A 26 5.89 -0.07 -1.09
N THR A 27 5.79 0.11 0.22
CA THR A 27 4.77 0.93 0.85
C THR A 27 5.38 2.27 1.24
N TRP A 28 4.68 3.35 0.90
CA TRP A 28 5.05 4.71 1.24
C TRP A 28 3.92 5.36 2.02
N GLU A 29 4.27 6.17 3.02
CA GLU A 29 3.32 6.99 3.77
C GLU A 29 3.65 8.47 3.59
N TRP A 30 2.61 9.29 3.37
CA TRP A 30 2.71 10.75 3.31
C TRP A 30 1.95 11.39 4.45
N ASP A 31 2.64 12.27 5.18
CA ASP A 31 2.14 12.91 6.41
C ASP A 31 1.55 14.32 6.19
N GLY A 32 1.51 14.79 4.95
CA GLY A 32 1.19 16.20 4.64
C GLY A 32 2.38 17.00 4.08
N LYS A 33 3.61 16.52 4.31
CA LYS A 33 4.86 17.22 4.01
C LYS A 33 5.90 16.32 3.36
N HIS A 34 6.12 15.14 3.91
CA HIS A 34 7.16 14.22 3.48
C HIS A 34 6.60 12.84 3.15
N TRP A 35 7.24 12.18 2.18
CA TRP A 35 7.06 10.77 1.93
C TRP A 35 8.08 9.97 2.71
N THR A 36 7.63 8.99 3.49
CA THR A 36 8.49 8.05 4.22
C THR A 36 8.21 6.64 3.73
N GLN A 37 9.26 5.95 3.29
CA GLN A 37 9.14 4.54 2.90
C GLN A 37 9.07 3.67 4.16
N ARG A 38 8.11 2.73 4.18
CA ARG A 38 8.02 1.75 5.26
C ARG A 38 9.04 0.62 5.04
N GLN A 39 9.41 -0.04 6.13
CA GLN A 39 10.30 -1.21 6.07
C GLN A 39 9.67 -2.33 5.22
N ASP A 40 10.50 -3.04 4.46
CA ASP A 40 10.10 -3.94 3.37
C ASP A 40 9.63 -5.34 3.85
N ILE A 41 8.68 -5.36 4.78
CA ILE A 41 8.02 -6.55 5.35
C ILE A 41 6.55 -6.66 4.90
N GLY A 42 6.16 -5.89 3.88
CA GLY A 42 4.80 -5.79 3.37
C GLY A 42 4.40 -6.90 2.38
N PRO A 43 3.24 -6.75 1.73
CA PRO A 43 2.74 -7.70 0.73
C PRO A 43 3.70 -7.86 -0.46
N ALA A 44 3.61 -9.01 -1.14
CA ALA A 44 4.39 -9.26 -2.35
C ALA A 44 4.08 -8.25 -3.46
N ALA A 45 5.07 -8.01 -4.33
CA ALA A 45 5.02 -7.00 -5.39
C ALA A 45 3.85 -7.23 -6.33
N ARG A 46 3.04 -6.18 -6.54
CA ARG A 46 1.85 -6.23 -7.37
C ARG A 46 1.37 -4.85 -7.79
N ALA A 47 0.56 -4.80 -8.83
CA ALA A 47 -0.14 -3.61 -9.31
C ALA A 47 -1.64 -3.88 -9.37
N PHE A 48 -2.44 -2.83 -9.56
CA PHE A 48 -3.90 -2.86 -9.74
C PHE A 48 -4.65 -3.62 -8.66
N ALA A 49 -4.05 -3.76 -7.47
CA ALA A 49 -4.70 -4.35 -6.32
C ALA A 49 -5.75 -3.37 -5.76
N ALA A 50 -6.86 -3.91 -5.27
CA ALA A 50 -7.85 -3.10 -4.57
C ALA A 50 -7.30 -2.70 -3.19
N LEU A 51 -7.48 -1.45 -2.79
CA LEU A 51 -7.04 -0.93 -1.50
C LEU A 51 -8.17 -0.11 -0.87
N ALA A 52 -8.50 -0.42 0.40
CA ALA A 52 -9.53 0.27 1.16
C ALA A 52 -9.04 0.56 2.58
N TYR A 53 -9.59 1.60 3.22
CA TYR A 53 -9.33 1.90 4.63
C TYR A 53 -10.55 1.51 5.48
N ASP A 54 -10.33 0.60 6.43
CA ASP A 54 -11.27 0.28 7.49
C ASP A 54 -11.02 1.21 8.67
N SER A 55 -11.90 2.21 8.83
CA SER A 55 -11.79 3.22 9.88
C SER A 55 -12.13 2.69 11.28
N THR A 56 -12.96 1.65 11.39
CA THR A 56 -13.31 1.02 12.68
C THR A 56 -12.13 0.28 13.26
N ARG A 57 -11.33 -0.41 12.43
CA ARG A 57 -10.14 -1.17 12.86
C ARG A 57 -8.83 -0.42 12.67
N GLN A 58 -8.88 0.74 12.02
CA GLN A 58 -7.72 1.56 11.63
C GLN A 58 -6.69 0.77 10.79
N ARG A 59 -7.16 0.02 9.79
CA ARG A 59 -6.32 -0.79 8.90
C ARG A 59 -6.55 -0.46 7.44
N ALA A 60 -5.49 -0.43 6.66
CA ALA A 60 -5.60 -0.53 5.21
C ALA A 60 -5.70 -2.00 4.81
N VAL A 61 -6.71 -2.33 4.00
CA VAL A 61 -6.98 -3.67 3.49
C VAL A 61 -6.67 -3.70 2.00
N LEU A 62 -5.78 -4.61 1.60
CA LEU A 62 -5.35 -4.86 0.24
C LEU A 62 -5.94 -6.19 -0.23
N PHE A 63 -6.47 -6.23 -1.45
CA PHE A 63 -6.94 -7.46 -2.07
C PHE A 63 -6.44 -7.64 -3.50
N GLY A 64 -5.91 -8.83 -3.77
CA GLY A 64 -5.57 -9.32 -5.10
C GLY A 64 -4.56 -8.48 -5.87
N GLY A 65 -4.72 -8.42 -7.19
CA GLY A 65 -3.87 -7.69 -8.14
C GLY A 65 -2.80 -8.56 -8.82
N PRO A 66 -2.41 -8.26 -10.08
CA PRO A 66 -1.30 -8.94 -10.76
C PRO A 66 0.07 -8.60 -10.16
N GLY A 67 0.91 -9.61 -9.96
CA GLY A 67 2.35 -9.51 -9.78
C GLY A 67 3.07 -10.48 -10.72
N GLN A 68 4.11 -11.18 -10.23
CA GLN A 68 4.72 -12.30 -10.96
C GLN A 68 3.72 -13.45 -11.21
N SER A 69 2.71 -13.55 -10.35
CA SER A 69 1.51 -14.34 -10.53
C SER A 69 0.28 -13.49 -10.18
N LEU A 70 -0.91 -13.95 -10.55
CA LEU A 70 -2.15 -13.31 -10.08
C LEU A 70 -2.35 -13.64 -8.60
N PHE A 71 -2.54 -12.61 -7.78
CA PHE A 71 -2.87 -12.79 -6.38
C PHE A 71 -4.39 -12.75 -6.16
N GLY A 72 -4.88 -13.67 -5.34
CA GLY A 72 -6.26 -13.68 -4.80
C GLY A 72 -6.29 -13.60 -3.27
N ASP A 73 -5.21 -13.14 -2.63
CA ASP A 73 -5.09 -13.02 -1.18
C ASP A 73 -5.57 -11.66 -0.66
N THR A 74 -5.94 -11.64 0.63
CA THR A 74 -6.21 -10.42 1.40
C THR A 74 -5.03 -10.15 2.33
N ARG A 75 -4.60 -8.90 2.39
CA ARG A 75 -3.55 -8.42 3.31
C ARG A 75 -4.01 -7.18 4.04
N GLU A 76 -3.54 -7.00 5.27
CA GLU A 76 -3.86 -5.82 6.08
C GLU A 76 -2.59 -5.18 6.62
N GLN A 77 -2.63 -3.85 6.79
CA GLN A 77 -1.53 -3.08 7.37
C GLN A 77 -2.06 -1.92 8.23
N SER A 78 -1.42 -1.66 9.38
CA SER A 78 -1.63 -0.40 10.13
C SER A 78 -0.95 0.76 9.43
N PHE A 79 -1.35 1.99 9.75
CA PHE A 79 -0.57 3.19 9.47
C PHE A 79 0.53 3.36 10.52
N GLN A 80 1.68 3.92 10.15
CA GLN A 80 2.74 4.23 11.09
C GLN A 80 2.39 5.55 11.79
N ALA A 81 2.86 5.73 13.02
CA ALA A 81 2.82 7.04 13.63
C ALA A 81 3.69 8.00 12.77
N PRO A 82 3.28 9.26 12.59
CA PRO A 82 4.13 10.25 11.93
C PRO A 82 5.49 10.28 12.62
N VAL A 83 6.56 10.27 11.83
CA VAL A 83 7.90 10.55 12.36
C VAL A 83 7.90 12.04 12.70
N GLY A 84 8.04 12.36 13.99
CA GLY A 84 8.01 13.74 14.50
C GLY A 84 9.14 14.61 13.97
#